data_AF-A0A3D9CGU5-F1
#
_entry.id   AF-A0A3D9CGU5-F1
#
_cell.length_a   1.000
_cell.length_b   1.000
_cell.length_c   1.000
_cell.angle_alpha   90.00
_cell.angle_beta   90.00
_cell.angle_gamma   90.00
#
_symmetry.space_group_name_H-M   'P 1'
#
loop_
_entity.id
_entity.type
_entity.pdbx_description
1 polymer ?
#
loop_
_entity_poly.entity_id
_entity_poly.type
_entity_poly.pdbx_seq_one_letter_code
_entity_poly.pdbx_strand_id
1 'polypeptide(L)'
;DTCSKLKEGIDQKSGKKLVKFSFSFDGILPSGVEVFTAQSYSSEESALPEAILKQAKKEEHHANVYVIDRGLQSTRTMKVFEEKSVKFIIRSKENRKFEEVESFLENQNLVKWDDWKVVKDSKVKLYTGKPIQNKRGNTHYREEKVET
;
A
#
# COMPACT_ATOMS: atom_id res chain seq x y z
N ASP A 1 -27.09 8.73 20.97
CA ASP A 1 -26.65 10.13 21.17
C ASP A 1 -25.19 10.20 21.65
N THR A 2 -24.26 9.77 20.80
CA THR A 2 -22.84 9.52 21.17
C THR A 2 -21.83 9.94 20.10
N CYS A 3 -22.28 10.32 18.90
CA CYS A 3 -21.43 10.56 17.73
C CYS A 3 -20.60 11.86 17.81
N SER A 4 -20.84 12.71 18.82
CA SER A 4 -20.19 14.02 19.01
C SER A 4 -19.22 14.11 20.21
N LYS A 5 -18.93 13.00 20.90
CA LYS A 5 -18.15 13.00 22.18
C LYS A 5 -16.71 12.48 22.08
N LEU A 6 -16.17 12.29 20.87
CA LEU A 6 -14.78 11.83 20.73
C LEU A 6 -13.80 12.91 21.24
N LYS A 7 -13.09 12.62 22.33
CA LYS A 7 -12.04 13.49 22.89
C LYS A 7 -10.84 13.58 21.94
N GLU A 8 -10.54 12.50 21.25
CA GLU A 8 -9.43 12.35 20.31
C GLU A 8 -9.92 11.70 19.01
N GLY A 9 -9.28 12.02 17.90
CA GLY A 9 -9.65 11.54 16.58
C GLY A 9 -9.18 12.48 15.47
N ILE A 10 -9.29 11.99 14.23
CA ILE A 10 -8.91 12.71 13.02
C ILE A 10 -9.92 13.83 12.79
N ASP A 11 -9.44 15.06 12.79
CA ASP A 11 -10.25 16.25 12.55
C ASP A 11 -10.25 16.60 11.06
N GLN A 12 -11.44 16.68 10.46
CA GLN A 12 -11.65 17.12 9.08
C GLN A 12 -12.12 18.58 8.98
N LYS A 13 -12.01 19.35 10.07
CA LYS A 13 -12.48 20.74 10.19
C LYS A 13 -13.99 20.89 9.96
N SER A 14 -14.74 19.81 10.19
CA SER A 14 -16.21 19.75 10.05
C SER A 14 -16.93 19.84 11.41
N GLY A 15 -16.19 20.02 12.50
CA GLY A 15 -16.71 19.96 13.87
C GLY A 15 -16.93 18.54 14.39
N LYS A 16 -16.66 17.51 13.57
CA LYS A 16 -16.70 16.09 13.95
C LYS A 16 -15.29 15.49 13.89
N LYS A 17 -15.00 14.58 14.81
CA LYS A 17 -13.77 13.77 14.79
C LYS A 17 -14.07 12.36 14.28
N LEU A 18 -13.12 11.80 13.54
CA LEU A 18 -13.22 10.48 12.95
C LEU A 18 -12.20 9.52 13.59
N VAL A 19 -12.52 8.24 13.54
CA VAL A 19 -11.59 7.16 13.88
C VAL A 19 -11.42 6.32 12.63
N LYS A 20 -10.17 6.02 12.27
CA LYS A 20 -9.86 5.06 11.21
C LYS A 20 -9.53 3.73 11.88
N PHE A 21 -10.02 2.64 11.31
CA PHE A 21 -9.65 1.31 11.77
C PHE A 21 -9.37 0.40 10.58
N SER A 22 -8.48 -0.57 10.79
CA SER A 22 -8.11 -1.58 9.81
C SER A 22 -8.37 -2.95 10.41
N PHE A 23 -9.03 -3.83 9.66
CA PHE A 23 -9.19 -5.23 10.01
C PHE A 23 -8.29 -6.09 9.14
N SER A 24 -7.63 -7.05 9.77
CA SER A 24 -6.90 -8.13 9.10
C SER A 24 -7.70 -9.41 9.21
N PHE A 25 -7.63 -10.23 8.16
CA PHE A 25 -8.30 -11.53 8.09
C PHE A 25 -7.25 -12.61 7.80
N ASP A 26 -7.44 -13.80 8.38
CA ASP A 26 -6.59 -14.98 8.12
C ASP A 26 -7.05 -15.81 6.90
N GLY A 27 -7.95 -15.23 6.10
CA GLY A 27 -8.62 -15.87 4.99
C GLY A 27 -10.13 -15.98 5.20
N ILE A 28 -10.59 -16.16 6.45
CA ILE A 28 -12.02 -16.28 6.77
C ILE A 28 -12.39 -15.44 8.00
N LEU A 29 -11.58 -15.49 9.05
CA LEU A 29 -11.88 -14.86 10.33
C LEU A 29 -11.06 -13.59 10.55
N PRO A 30 -11.59 -12.60 11.29
CA PRO A 30 -10.79 -11.47 11.74
C PRO A 30 -9.62 -11.96 12.59
N SER A 31 -8.40 -11.61 12.18
CA SER A 31 -7.15 -11.98 12.86
C SER A 31 -6.51 -10.81 13.60
N GLY A 32 -6.89 -9.58 13.27
CA GLY A 32 -6.36 -8.37 13.90
C GLY A 32 -7.22 -7.14 13.65
N VAL A 33 -7.11 -6.17 14.56
CA VAL A 33 -7.73 -4.85 14.43
C VAL A 33 -6.75 -3.78 14.89
N GLU A 34 -6.62 -2.73 14.09
CA GLU A 34 -5.81 -1.55 14.42
C GLU A 34 -6.69 -0.32 14.39
N VAL A 35 -6.57 0.53 15.42
CA VAL A 35 -7.37 1.76 15.56
C VAL A 35 -6.44 2.96 15.53
N PHE A 36 -6.74 3.92 14.66
CA PHE A 36 -5.96 5.09 14.38
C PHE A 36 -6.77 6.37 14.65
N THR A 37 -6.27 7.18 15.57
CA THR A 37 -6.91 8.43 16.01
C THR A 37 -6.09 9.68 15.71
N ALA A 38 -4.78 9.55 15.45
CA ALA A 38 -3.91 10.69 15.16
C ALA A 38 -4.16 11.26 13.75
N GLN A 39 -4.01 12.58 13.60
CA GLN A 39 -4.29 13.30 12.34
C GLN A 39 -3.47 12.79 11.15
N SER A 40 -2.25 12.31 11.37
CA SER A 40 -1.38 11.73 10.34
C SER A 40 -2.03 10.53 9.64
N TYR A 41 -2.88 9.78 10.35
CA TYR A 41 -3.59 8.62 9.81
C TYR A 41 -4.84 8.98 9.02
N SER A 42 -5.12 10.27 8.79
CA SER A 42 -6.09 10.69 7.77
C SER A 42 -5.75 10.09 6.41
N SER A 43 -4.46 9.94 6.08
CA SER A 43 -3.97 9.24 4.89
C SER A 43 -3.91 7.72 5.10
N GLU A 44 -4.39 6.96 4.11
CA GLU A 44 -4.23 5.49 4.10
C GLU A 44 -2.77 5.07 3.89
N GLU A 45 -1.99 5.87 3.14
CA GLU A 45 -0.55 5.67 2.93
C GLU A 45 0.26 5.74 4.24
N SER A 46 -0.33 6.24 5.33
CA SER A 46 0.28 6.26 6.65
C SER A 46 -0.28 5.17 7.57
N ALA A 47 -1.60 4.95 7.56
CA ALA A 47 -2.25 4.00 8.46
C ALA A 47 -2.08 2.53 8.03
N LEU A 48 -2.30 2.25 6.75
CA LEU A 48 -2.34 0.88 6.23
C LEU A 48 -0.98 0.15 6.34
N PRO A 49 0.17 0.80 6.04
CA PRO A 49 1.46 0.15 6.21
C PRO A 49 1.75 -0.28 7.64
N GLU A 50 1.38 0.57 8.61
CA GLU A 50 1.57 0.28 10.02
C GLU A 50 0.71 -0.91 10.45
N ALA A 51 -0.55 -0.94 10.02
CA ALA A 51 -1.44 -2.07 10.31
C ALA A 51 -0.89 -3.39 9.76
N ILE A 52 -0.41 -3.38 8.51
CA ILE A 52 0.18 -4.57 7.89
C ILE A 52 1.41 -5.03 8.68
N LEU A 53 2.33 -4.13 9.02
CA LEU A 53 3.57 -4.49 9.71
C LEU A 53 3.36 -4.98 11.14
N LYS A 54 2.30 -4.54 11.82
CA LYS A 54 1.94 -5.04 13.16
C LYS A 54 1.40 -6.47 13.11
N GLN A 55 0.68 -6.81 12.05
CA GLN A 55 0.00 -8.09 11.87
C GLN A 55 0.84 -9.11 11.09
N ALA A 56 1.80 -8.65 10.28
CA ALA A 56 2.69 -9.52 9.55
C ALA A 56 3.48 -10.42 10.51
N LYS A 57 3.54 -11.71 10.18
CA LYS A 57 4.33 -12.70 10.91
C LYS A 57 5.79 -12.21 10.95
N LYS A 58 6.34 -12.13 12.16
CA LYS A 58 7.67 -11.58 12.40
C LYS A 58 8.81 -12.54 12.08
N GLU A 59 8.47 -13.81 11.85
CA GLU A 59 9.43 -14.85 11.51
C GLU A 59 9.98 -14.58 10.10
N GLU A 60 11.30 -14.42 9.99
CA GLU A 60 11.95 -14.21 8.71
C GLU A 60 11.69 -15.40 7.77
N HIS A 61 11.59 -15.12 6.47
CA HIS A 61 11.37 -16.11 5.41
C HIS A 61 10.06 -16.93 5.51
N HIS A 62 9.04 -16.43 6.20
CA HIS A 62 7.73 -17.08 6.17
C HIS A 62 7.13 -17.17 4.74
N ALA A 63 6.26 -18.15 4.51
CA ALA A 63 5.61 -18.35 3.21
C ALA A 63 4.33 -17.50 3.01
N ASN A 64 3.87 -16.77 4.03
CA ASN A 64 2.65 -15.98 3.95
C ASN A 64 2.73 -14.90 2.86
N VAL A 65 1.64 -14.74 2.13
CA VAL A 65 1.43 -13.66 1.16
C VAL A 65 0.26 -12.81 1.64
N TYR A 66 0.50 -11.52 1.84
CA TYR A 66 -0.53 -10.59 2.30
C TYR A 66 -1.23 -9.96 1.11
N VAL A 67 -2.53 -10.21 0.98
CA VAL A 67 -3.36 -9.59 -0.05
C VAL A 67 -3.92 -8.28 0.49
N ILE A 68 -3.51 -7.19 -0.12
CA ILE A 68 -3.88 -5.83 0.27
C ILE A 68 -4.69 -5.23 -0.88
N ASP A 69 -5.94 -4.85 -0.62
CA ASP A 69 -6.77 -4.20 -1.65
C ASP A 69 -6.33 -2.73 -1.86
N ARG A 70 -7.28 -1.79 -1.90
CA ARG A 70 -7.02 -0.38 -2.13
C ARG A 70 -6.30 0.25 -0.93
N GLY A 71 -5.57 1.34 -1.17
CA GLY A 71 -5.04 2.22 -0.14
C GLY A 71 -3.51 2.25 0.02
N LEU A 72 -2.78 1.33 -0.62
CA LEU A 72 -1.31 1.34 -0.64
C LEU A 72 -0.76 1.55 -2.05
N GLN A 73 -0.12 2.68 -2.29
CA GLN A 73 0.48 3.05 -3.59
C GLN A 73 1.93 3.50 -3.50
N SER A 74 2.42 3.85 -2.30
CA SER A 74 3.80 4.26 -2.09
C SER A 74 4.81 3.15 -2.45
N THR A 75 5.60 3.38 -3.50
CA THR A 75 6.73 2.50 -3.88
C THR A 75 7.78 2.43 -2.77
N ARG A 76 7.95 3.50 -1.99
CA ARG A 76 8.86 3.50 -0.82
C ARG A 76 8.39 2.53 0.25
N THR A 77 7.09 2.47 0.48
CA THR A 77 6.53 1.54 1.45
C THR A 77 6.68 0.09 0.97
N MET A 78 6.49 -0.15 -0.34
CA MET A 78 6.73 -1.46 -0.94
C MET A 78 8.18 -1.91 -0.75
N LYS A 79 9.16 -1.00 -0.86
CA LYS A 79 10.57 -1.30 -0.53
C LYS A 79 10.77 -1.67 0.95
N VAL A 80 10.12 -0.95 1.87
CA VAL A 80 10.18 -1.29 3.31
C VAL A 80 9.60 -2.68 3.57
N PHE A 81 8.56 -3.08 2.84
CA PHE A 81 8.00 -4.44 2.95
C PHE A 81 8.97 -5.50 2.45
N GLU A 82 9.64 -5.25 1.32
CA GLU A 82 10.69 -6.13 0.79
C GLU A 82 11.85 -6.29 1.78
N GLU A 83 12.37 -5.19 2.34
CA GLU A 83 13.42 -5.21 3.37
C GLU A 83 13.00 -6.00 4.63
N LYS A 84 11.70 -6.03 4.93
CA LYS A 84 11.12 -6.77 6.05
C LYS A 84 10.63 -8.17 5.67
N SER A 85 10.97 -8.67 4.48
CA SER A 85 10.54 -9.98 3.97
C SER A 85 9.02 -10.19 3.91
N VAL A 86 8.25 -9.10 3.79
CA VAL A 86 6.78 -9.13 3.66
C VAL A 86 6.42 -9.33 2.20
N LYS A 87 5.95 -10.52 1.83
CA LYS A 87 5.45 -10.82 0.47
C LYS A 87 4.01 -10.36 0.34
N PHE A 88 3.67 -9.64 -0.73
CA PHE A 88 2.34 -9.05 -0.87
C PHE A 88 1.79 -9.09 -2.30
N ILE A 89 0.47 -9.03 -2.41
CA ILE A 89 -0.28 -8.76 -3.63
C ILE A 89 -1.09 -7.50 -3.39
N ILE A 90 -0.97 -6.52 -4.28
CA ILE A 90 -1.68 -5.24 -4.18
C ILE A 90 -2.38 -4.87 -5.47
N ARG A 91 -3.45 -4.07 -5.37
CA ARG A 91 -4.01 -3.38 -6.52
C ARG A 91 -3.20 -2.10 -6.81
N SER A 92 -2.45 -2.12 -7.91
CA SER A 92 -1.73 -0.93 -8.38
C SER A 92 -2.71 0.15 -8.89
N LYS A 93 -2.36 1.42 -8.68
CA LYS A 93 -3.05 2.56 -9.30
C LYS A 93 -2.99 2.46 -10.82
N GLU A 94 -4.07 2.90 -11.45
CA GLU A 94 -4.15 3.06 -12.91
C GLU A 94 -3.07 4.03 -13.42
N ASN A 95 -2.53 3.75 -14.60
CA ASN A 95 -1.48 4.55 -15.25
C ASN A 95 -0.21 4.77 -14.40
N ARG A 96 0.12 3.82 -13.52
CA ARG A 96 1.37 3.87 -12.76
C ARG A 96 2.56 3.80 -13.72
N LYS A 97 3.53 4.69 -13.54
CA LYS A 97 4.76 4.69 -14.32
C LYS A 97 5.69 3.56 -13.86
N PHE A 98 6.15 2.77 -14.82
CA PHE A 98 7.11 1.69 -14.59
C PHE A 98 8.00 1.50 -15.82
N GLU A 99 9.14 0.85 -15.59
CA GLU A 99 10.00 0.32 -16.64
C GLU A 99 9.89 -1.21 -16.61
N GLU A 100 9.58 -1.82 -17.75
CA GLU A 100 9.58 -3.26 -17.88
C GLU A 100 11.01 -3.79 -17.98
N VAL A 101 11.33 -4.80 -17.17
CA VAL A 101 12.65 -5.44 -17.12
C VAL A 101 12.62 -6.77 -17.85
N GLU A 102 11.55 -7.54 -17.66
CA GLU A 102 11.42 -8.89 -18.19
C GLU A 102 9.94 -9.22 -18.36
N SER A 103 9.59 -9.87 -19.48
CA SER A 103 8.22 -10.33 -19.76
C SER A 103 8.19 -11.85 -19.62
N PHE A 104 7.19 -12.35 -18.89
CA PHE A 104 6.99 -13.78 -18.64
C PHE A 104 5.82 -14.36 -19.43
N LEU A 105 5.00 -13.52 -20.05
CA LEU A 105 3.91 -13.99 -20.89
C LEU A 105 4.46 -14.45 -22.26
N GLU A 106 4.47 -15.76 -22.50
CA GLU A 106 4.78 -16.31 -23.82
C GLU A 106 3.54 -16.29 -24.72
N ASN A 107 3.71 -15.92 -25.99
CA ASN A 107 2.63 -15.74 -26.98
C ASN A 107 1.76 -16.98 -27.24
N GLN A 108 2.11 -18.15 -26.70
CA GLN A 108 1.47 -19.43 -27.03
C GLN A 108 0.56 -19.97 -25.92
N ASN A 109 0.62 -19.44 -24.70
CA ASN A 109 -0.18 -19.93 -23.56
C ASN A 109 -0.90 -18.77 -22.85
N LEU A 110 -1.89 -18.18 -23.52
CA LEU A 110 -2.81 -17.25 -22.86
C LEU A 110 -3.55 -18.00 -21.75
N VAL A 111 -3.11 -17.82 -20.51
CA VAL A 111 -3.81 -18.33 -19.33
C VAL A 111 -5.17 -17.64 -19.28
N LYS A 112 -6.20 -18.40 -19.63
CA LYS A 112 -7.60 -18.01 -19.48
C LYS A 112 -8.12 -18.59 -18.17
N TRP A 113 -8.74 -17.72 -17.37
CA TRP A 113 -9.51 -18.10 -16.19
C TRP A 113 -10.94 -17.63 -16.41
N ASP A 114 -11.81 -18.56 -16.78
CA ASP A 114 -13.18 -18.30 -17.22
C ASP A 114 -13.22 -17.21 -18.32
N ASP A 115 -13.86 -16.07 -18.05
CA ASP A 115 -13.97 -14.92 -18.95
C ASP A 115 -12.77 -13.95 -18.88
N TRP A 116 -11.82 -14.19 -17.98
CA TRP A 116 -10.65 -13.34 -17.77
C TRP A 116 -9.46 -13.85 -18.57
N LYS A 117 -8.73 -12.91 -19.18
CA LYS A 117 -7.44 -13.18 -19.84
C LYS A 117 -6.35 -12.37 -19.18
N VAL A 118 -5.21 -13.02 -18.90
CA VAL A 118 -4.00 -12.30 -18.51
C VAL A 118 -3.48 -11.52 -19.71
N VAL A 119 -3.41 -10.19 -19.58
CA VAL A 119 -2.94 -9.31 -20.66
C VAL A 119 -1.42 -9.16 -20.63
N LYS A 120 -0.82 -9.20 -19.44
CA LYS A 120 0.60 -8.99 -19.24
C LYS A 120 1.07 -9.68 -17.96
N ASP A 121 2.22 -10.32 -18.04
CA ASP A 121 2.99 -10.81 -16.91
C ASP A 121 4.43 -10.35 -17.09
N SER A 122 4.94 -9.56 -16.14
CA SER A 122 6.23 -8.88 -16.31
C SER A 122 6.85 -8.49 -14.97
N LYS A 123 8.17 -8.63 -14.88
CA LYS A 123 8.99 -7.98 -13.85
C LYS A 123 9.21 -6.53 -14.24
N VAL A 124 8.96 -5.61 -13.31
CA VAL A 124 9.04 -4.17 -13.57
C VAL A 124 9.81 -3.43 -12.48
N LYS A 125 10.39 -2.28 -12.82
CA LYS A 125 10.91 -1.29 -11.89
C LYS A 125 9.92 -0.15 -11.75
N LEU A 126 9.56 0.17 -10.51
CA LEU A 126 8.60 1.22 -10.19
C LEU A 126 9.30 2.54 -9.90
N TYR A 127 8.66 3.64 -10.29
CA TYR A 127 9.14 4.98 -9.99
C TYR A 127 8.61 5.49 -8.64
N THR A 128 9.34 6.42 -8.02
CA THR A 128 8.92 7.18 -6.85
C THR A 128 9.25 8.66 -7.02
N GLY A 129 8.45 9.55 -6.43
CA GLY A 129 8.76 10.98 -6.40
C GLY A 129 9.72 11.34 -5.28
N LYS A 130 10.89 11.89 -5.59
CA LYS A 130 11.85 12.50 -4.64
C LYS A 130 11.54 13.98 -4.44
N PRO A 131 11.29 14.42 -3.19
CA PRO A 131 11.14 15.84 -2.91
C PRO A 131 12.48 16.55 -3.16
N ILE A 132 12.43 17.63 -3.93
CA ILE A 132 13.53 18.55 -4.22
C ILE A 132 13.06 19.93 -3.78
N GLN A 133 13.82 20.55 -2.88
CA GLN A 133 13.60 21.95 -2.55
C GLN A 133 14.19 22.83 -3.66
N ASN A 134 13.38 23.73 -4.20
CA ASN A 134 13.90 24.75 -5.11
C ASN A 134 14.62 25.86 -4.33
N LYS A 135 15.36 26.71 -5.04
CA LYS A 135 16.07 27.87 -4.46
C LYS A 135 15.14 28.88 -3.75
N ARG A 136 13.82 28.76 -3.92
CA ARG A 136 12.77 29.60 -3.32
C ARG A 136 12.07 28.92 -2.13
N GLY A 137 12.50 27.74 -1.71
CA GLY A 137 11.93 26.99 -0.59
C GLY A 137 10.70 26.13 -0.91
N ASN A 138 10.22 26.08 -2.15
CA ASN A 138 9.09 25.20 -2.52
C ASN A 138 9.58 23.77 -2.77
N THR A 139 8.77 22.79 -2.37
CA THR A 139 9.03 21.37 -2.61
C THR A 139 8.43 20.93 -3.94
N HIS A 140 9.26 20.42 -4.85
CA HIS A 140 8.86 19.74 -6.09
C HIS A 140 9.18 18.25 -6.00
N TYR A 141 8.49 17.41 -6.76
CA TYR A 141 8.77 15.98 -6.79
C TYR A 141 9.39 15.60 -8.14
N ARG A 142 10.64 15.14 -8.13
CA ARG A 142 11.30 14.56 -9.30
C ARG A 142 11.16 13.05 -9.24
N GLU A 143 10.78 12.43 -10.36
CA GLU A 143 10.70 10.97 -10.41
C GLU A 143 12.10 10.34 -10.46
N GLU A 144 12.30 9.29 -9.66
CA GLU A 144 13.47 8.44 -9.67
C GLU A 144 13.05 6.97 -9.58
N LYS A 145 13.92 6.05 -10.05
CA LYS A 145 13.69 4.61 -9.92
C LYS A 145 13.97 4.19 -8.47
N VAL A 146 13.14 3.32 -7.92
CA VAL A 146 13.44 2.71 -6.62
C VAL A 146 14.47 1.59 -6.83
N GLU A 147 15.58 1.65 -6.11
CA GLU A 147 16.55 0.54 -6.06
C GLU A 147 15.92 -0.64 -5.31
N THR A 148 15.84 -1.77 -6.00
CA THR A 148 15.43 -3.09 -5.53
C THR A 148 16.61 -4.02 -5.61
#